data_AF-A0A2G6GQD7-F1
#
_entry.id   AF-A0A2G6GQD7-F1
#
_cell.length_a   1.000
_cell.length_b   1.000
_cell.length_c   1.000
_cell.angle_alpha   90.00
_cell.angle_beta   90.00
_cell.angle_gamma   90.00
#
_symmetry.space_group_name_H-M   'P 1'
#
loop_
_entity.id
_entity.type
_entity.pdbx_description
1 polymer ?
#
loop_
_entity_poly.entity_id
_entity_poly.type
_entity_poly.pdbx_seq_one_letter_code
_entity_poly.pdbx_strand_id
1 'polypeptide(L)'
;MKTVQFKKILSYLPEIFIIGVSAIWFVDNLPTVNYFVLAIIALTLVMMKWKVSALAFLLSLIVGLGSAYMIIAGFSEWQEMAAGSSAAWQLLLGVLLMFGGALVMSIIMPMKYLR
;
A
#
# COMPACT_ATOMS: atom_id res chain seq x y z
N MET A 1 1.47 -19.50 -24.02
CA MET A 1 0.96 -18.11 -24.00
C MET A 1 0.52 -17.60 -22.62
N LYS A 2 -0.14 -18.39 -21.76
CA LYS A 2 -0.60 -17.95 -20.42
C LYS A 2 0.52 -17.47 -19.47
N THR A 3 1.68 -18.13 -19.47
CA THR A 3 2.83 -17.79 -18.61
C THR A 3 3.46 -16.43 -18.91
N VAL A 4 3.39 -15.96 -20.16
CA VAL A 4 3.97 -14.66 -20.57
C VAL A 4 3.10 -13.50 -20.06
N GLN A 5 1.78 -13.67 -20.00
CA GLN A 5 0.88 -12.64 -19.49
C GLN A 5 0.95 -12.52 -17.97
N PHE A 6 1.09 -13.63 -17.24
CA PHE A 6 1.21 -13.62 -15.78
C PHE A 6 2.45 -12.85 -15.30
N LYS A 7 3.60 -13.06 -15.97
CA LYS A 7 4.82 -12.30 -15.68
C LYS A 7 4.68 -10.79 -15.91
N LYS A 8 3.88 -10.38 -16.92
CA LYS A 8 3.58 -8.96 -17.16
C LYS A 8 2.70 -8.36 -16.08
N ILE A 9 1.73 -9.09 -15.54
CA ILE A 9 0.89 -8.58 -14.44
C ILE A 9 1.73 -8.46 -13.16
N LEU A 10 2.58 -9.46 -12.88
CA LEU A 10 3.45 -9.46 -11.71
C LEU A 10 4.42 -8.26 -11.68
N SER A 11 4.82 -7.74 -12.85
CA SER A 11 5.68 -6.56 -12.89
C SER A 11 4.96 -5.28 -12.48
N TYR A 12 3.63 -5.23 -12.53
CA TYR A 12 2.80 -4.10 -12.07
C TYR A 12 2.22 -4.30 -10.66
N LEU A 13 2.68 -5.32 -9.93
CA LEU A 13 2.19 -5.65 -8.60
C LEU A 13 2.30 -4.48 -7.61
N PRO A 14 3.40 -3.72 -7.54
CA PRO A 14 3.51 -2.58 -6.63
C PRO A 14 2.45 -1.49 -6.90
N GLU A 15 2.19 -1.18 -8.17
CA GLU A 15 1.23 -0.16 -8.56
C GLU A 15 -0.20 -0.59 -8.32
N ILE A 16 -0.52 -1.85 -8.65
CA ILE A 16 -1.82 -2.45 -8.38
C ILE A 16 -2.09 -2.45 -6.88
N PHE A 17 -1.09 -2.77 -6.06
CA PHE A 17 -1.20 -2.74 -4.60
C PHE A 17 -1.52 -1.33 -4.09
N ILE A 18 -0.75 -0.30 -4.50
CA ILE A 18 -0.99 1.07 -4.07
C ILE A 18 -2.37 1.57 -4.48
N ILE A 19 -2.76 1.33 -5.74
CA ILE A 19 -4.08 1.73 -6.26
C ILE A 19 -5.18 1.00 -5.49
N GLY A 20 -5.04 -0.31 -5.27
CA GLY A 20 -6.04 -1.11 -4.56
C GLY A 20 -6.24 -0.65 -3.11
N VAL A 21 -5.15 -0.47 -2.35
CA VAL A 21 -5.22 0.00 -0.96
C VAL A 21 -5.78 1.42 -0.90
N SER A 22 -5.36 2.31 -1.80
CA SER A 22 -5.88 3.68 -1.86
C SER A 22 -7.37 3.69 -2.23
N ALA A 23 -7.82 2.84 -3.14
CA ALA A 23 -9.22 2.74 -3.51
C ALA A 23 -10.09 2.25 -2.34
N ILE A 24 -9.65 1.22 -1.61
CA ILE A 24 -10.34 0.75 -0.40
C ILE A 24 -10.43 1.88 0.62
N TRP A 25 -9.31 2.55 0.90
CA TRP A 25 -9.27 3.65 1.86
C TRP A 25 -10.15 4.84 1.43
N PHE A 26 -10.23 5.12 0.14
CA PHE A 26 -11.14 6.15 -0.39
C PHE A 26 -12.60 5.79 -0.13
N VAL A 27 -12.99 4.53 -0.37
CA VAL A 27 -14.36 4.05 -0.15
C VAL A 27 -14.72 4.08 1.34
N ASP A 28 -13.82 3.65 2.22
CA ASP A 28 -14.04 3.62 3.68
C ASP A 28 -14.23 5.01 4.28
N ASN A 29 -13.79 6.09 3.61
CA ASN A 29 -13.91 7.47 4.09
C ASN A 29 -15.12 8.23 3.50
N LEU A 30 -15.94 7.59 2.67
CA LEU A 30 -17.15 8.24 2.15
C LEU A 30 -18.15 8.56 3.28
N PRO A 31 -18.83 9.73 3.24
CA PRO A 31 -18.93 10.67 2.12
C PRO A 31 -17.84 11.76 2.07
N THR A 32 -16.88 11.76 3.00
CA THR A 32 -15.84 12.78 3.06
C THR A 32 -14.83 12.55 1.96
N VAL A 33 -14.79 13.43 0.96
CA VAL A 33 -13.85 13.29 -0.16
C VAL A 33 -12.42 13.47 0.35
N ASN A 34 -11.67 12.38 0.39
CA ASN A 34 -10.27 12.40 0.77
C ASN A 34 -9.39 12.70 -0.46
N TYR A 35 -9.14 14.00 -0.71
CA TYR A 35 -8.33 14.48 -1.83
C TYR A 35 -6.89 13.95 -1.80
N PHE A 36 -6.34 13.65 -0.62
CA PHE A 36 -5.00 13.08 -0.49
C PHE A 36 -4.93 11.68 -1.13
N VAL A 37 -5.94 10.84 -0.88
CA VAL A 37 -6.02 9.50 -1.46
C VAL A 37 -6.20 9.56 -2.98
N LEU A 38 -7.03 10.48 -3.47
CA LEU A 38 -7.17 10.72 -4.91
C LEU A 38 -5.85 11.19 -5.54
N ALA A 39 -5.09 12.04 -4.86
CA ALA A 39 -3.78 12.47 -5.32
C ALA A 39 -2.80 11.30 -5.42
N ILE A 40 -2.78 10.37 -4.45
CA ILE A 40 -1.94 9.16 -4.51
C ILE A 40 -2.29 8.30 -5.73
N ILE A 41 -3.58 8.08 -5.98
CA ILE A 41 -4.03 7.31 -7.16
C ILE A 41 -3.59 8.01 -8.46
N ALA A 42 -3.84 9.32 -8.56
CA ALA A 42 -3.48 10.10 -9.74
C ALA A 42 -1.96 10.10 -9.98
N LEU A 43 -1.15 10.31 -8.94
CA LEU A 43 0.32 10.28 -9.02
C LEU A 43 0.82 8.91 -9.45
N THR A 44 0.21 7.83 -8.96
CA THR A 44 0.57 6.46 -9.35
C THR A 44 0.29 6.22 -10.83
N LEU A 45 -0.86 6.68 -11.35
CA LEU A 45 -1.18 6.60 -12.78
C LEU A 45 -0.22 7.43 -13.65
N VAL A 46 0.13 8.65 -13.21
CA VAL A 46 1.11 9.50 -13.90
C VAL A 46 2.48 8.82 -13.93
N MET A 47 2.95 8.31 -12.80
CA MET A 47 4.20 7.55 -12.69
C MET A 47 4.19 6.34 -13.63
N MET A 48 3.10 5.58 -13.71
CA MET A 48 2.98 4.43 -14.62
C MET A 48 3.12 4.82 -16.08
N LYS A 49 2.49 5.93 -16.50
CA LYS A 49 2.49 6.39 -17.90
C LYS A 49 3.82 7.03 -18.31
N TRP A 50 4.42 7.83 -17.43
CA TRP A 50 5.60 8.66 -17.74
C TRP A 50 6.91 8.05 -17.23
N LYS A 51 6.85 6.96 -16.45
CA LYS A 51 8.00 6.25 -15.85
C LYS A 51 8.96 7.17 -15.10
N VAL A 52 8.42 8.15 -14.38
CA VAL A 52 9.21 9.13 -13.62
C VAL A 52 9.78 8.48 -12.36
N SER A 53 11.09 8.25 -12.33
CA SER A 53 11.80 7.60 -11.22
C SER A 53 11.68 8.37 -9.90
N ALA A 54 11.69 9.70 -9.96
CA ALA A 54 11.49 10.55 -8.78
C ALA A 54 10.10 10.34 -8.14
N LEU A 55 9.05 10.16 -8.95
CA LEU A 55 7.70 9.87 -8.43
C LEU A 55 7.63 8.47 -7.81
N ALA A 56 8.30 7.48 -8.41
CA ALA A 56 8.39 6.15 -7.83
C ALA A 56 9.06 6.17 -6.46
N PHE A 57 10.15 6.93 -6.30
CA PHE A 57 10.81 7.09 -5.01
C PHE A 57 9.93 7.81 -3.99
N LEU A 58 9.27 8.90 -4.39
CA LEU A 58 8.36 9.65 -3.51
C LEU A 58 7.16 8.81 -3.05
N LEU A 59 6.50 8.09 -3.96
CA LEU A 59 5.40 7.19 -3.61
C LEU A 59 5.86 6.05 -2.69
N SER A 60 7.08 5.56 -2.90
CA SER A 60 7.67 4.52 -2.04
C SER A 60 7.93 5.02 -0.63
N LEU A 61 8.41 6.26 -0.48
CA LEU A 61 8.55 6.88 0.84
C LEU A 61 7.19 7.06 1.52
N ILE A 62 6.18 7.54 0.79
CA ILE A 62 4.81 7.68 1.34
C ILE A 62 4.28 6.33 1.82
N VAL A 63 4.41 5.28 1.01
CA VAL A 63 3.93 3.93 1.36
C VAL A 63 4.73 3.33 2.51
N GLY A 64 6.07 3.51 2.53
CA GLY A 64 6.91 3.00 3.61
C GLY A 64 6.68 3.71 4.94
N LEU A 65 6.47 5.03 4.93
CA LEU A 65 6.11 5.78 6.13
C LEU A 65 4.68 5.44 6.58
N GLY A 66 3.74 5.32 5.63
CA GLY A 66 2.38 4.90 5.91
C GLY A 66 2.30 3.49 6.51
N SER A 67 3.15 2.56 6.05
CA SER A 67 3.21 1.22 6.63
C SER A 67 3.78 1.25 8.05
N ALA A 68 4.83 2.04 8.31
CA ALA A 68 5.34 2.22 9.68
C ALA A 68 4.26 2.79 10.62
N TYR A 69 3.47 3.75 10.15
CA TYR A 69 2.32 4.27 10.88
C TYR A 69 1.27 3.19 11.19
N MET A 70 0.98 2.29 10.25
CA MET A 70 0.03 1.18 10.46
C MET A 70 0.42 0.26 11.62
N ILE A 71 1.72 0.00 11.84
CA ILE A 71 2.16 -0.79 13.02
C ILE A 71 1.79 -0.06 14.30
N ILE A 72 2.06 1.25 14.38
CA ILE A 72 1.80 2.04 15.57
C ILE A 72 0.29 2.08 15.85
N ALA A 73 -0.52 2.32 14.82
CA ALA A 73 -1.98 2.31 14.92
C ALA A 73 -2.51 0.94 15.36
N GLY A 74 -2.07 -0.13 14.70
CA GLY A 74 -2.48 -1.49 15.04
C GLY A 74 -2.07 -1.91 16.45
N PHE A 75 -0.90 -1.48 16.90
CA PHE A 75 -0.45 -1.74 18.27
C PHE A 75 -1.28 -0.97 19.31
N SER A 76 -1.68 0.27 19.00
CA SER A 76 -2.60 1.05 19.84
C SER A 76 -3.94 0.35 19.99
N GLU A 77 -4.55 -0.09 18.90
CA GLU A 77 -5.83 -0.81 18.94
C GLU A 77 -5.71 -2.16 19.64
N TRP A 78 -4.60 -2.87 19.46
CA TRP A 78 -4.35 -4.14 20.13
C TRP A 78 -4.28 -4.00 21.66
N GLN A 79 -3.73 -2.90 22.18
CA GLN A 79 -3.65 -2.65 23.63
C GLN A 79 -5.01 -2.39 24.28
N GLU A 80 -5.96 -1.82 23.54
CA GLU A 80 -7.31 -1.55 24.01
C GLU A 80 -8.19 -2.81 24.02
N MET A 81 -7.80 -3.85 23.28
CA MET A 81 -8.53 -5.10 23.20
C MET A 81 -8.25 -6.01 24.41
N ALA A 82 -9.26 -6.78 24.81
CA ALA A 82 -9.09 -7.82 25.82
C ALA A 82 -7.99 -8.81 25.38
N ALA A 83 -6.97 -8.94 26.24
CA ALA A 83 -5.81 -9.78 25.98
C ALA A 83 -6.23 -11.22 25.68
N GLY A 84 -5.83 -11.73 24.51
CA GLY A 84 -6.14 -13.09 24.07
C GLY A 84 -7.47 -13.27 23.33
N SER A 85 -8.23 -12.20 23.07
CA SER A 85 -9.43 -12.29 22.24
C SER A 85 -9.10 -12.66 20.78
N SER A 86 -10.01 -13.36 20.11
CA SER A 86 -9.86 -13.71 18.69
C SER A 86 -9.73 -12.49 17.79
N ALA A 87 -10.40 -11.39 18.15
CA ALA A 87 -10.33 -10.11 17.44
C ALA A 87 -8.91 -9.50 17.50
N ALA A 88 -8.27 -9.53 18.67
CA ALA A 88 -6.90 -9.03 18.84
C ALA A 88 -5.90 -9.74 17.94
N TRP A 89 -6.01 -11.07 17.81
CA TRP A 89 -5.14 -11.86 16.92
C TRP A 89 -5.42 -11.60 15.44
N GLN A 90 -6.69 -11.43 15.06
CA GLN A 90 -7.07 -11.09 13.68
C GLN A 90 -6.52 -9.72 13.27
N LEU A 91 -6.63 -8.73 14.15
CA LEU A 91 -6.09 -7.40 13.93
C LEU A 91 -4.57 -7.45 13.75
N LEU A 92 -3.87 -8.14 14.66
CA LEU A 92 -2.41 -8.22 14.63
C LEU A 92 -1.92 -8.89 13.32
N LEU A 93 -2.56 -9.99 12.91
CA LEU A 93 -2.25 -10.64 11.62
C LEU A 93 -2.54 -9.74 10.42
N GLY A 94 -3.69 -9.04 10.43
CA GLY A 94 -4.06 -8.10 9.37
C GLY A 94 -3.04 -6.98 9.21
N VAL A 95 -2.67 -6.33 10.32
CA VAL A 95 -1.68 -5.25 10.35
C VAL A 95 -0.31 -5.75 9.89
N LEU A 96 0.11 -6.93 10.33
CA LEU A 96 1.43 -7.48 9.97
C LEU A 96 1.51 -7.84 8.48
N LEU A 97 0.43 -8.39 7.91
CA LEU A 97 0.33 -8.67 6.48
C LEU A 97 0.30 -7.39 5.64
N MET A 98 -0.50 -6.39 6.03
CA MET A 98 -0.56 -5.11 5.31
C MET A 98 0.76 -4.36 5.39
N PHE A 99 1.38 -4.31 6.57
CA PHE A 99 2.70 -3.72 6.77
C PHE A 99 3.75 -4.41 5.91
N GLY A 100 3.86 -5.73 6.03
CA GLY A 100 4.87 -6.51 5.30
C GLY A 100 4.69 -6.37 3.79
N GLY A 101 3.45 -6.44 3.31
CA GLY A 101 3.12 -6.22 1.90
C GLY A 101 3.51 -4.82 1.43
N ALA A 102 3.09 -3.77 2.15
CA ALA A 102 3.39 -2.38 1.82
C ALA A 102 4.89 -2.09 1.84
N LEU A 103 5.63 -2.63 2.82
CA LEU A 103 7.08 -2.48 2.92
C LEU A 103 7.81 -3.15 1.76
N VAL A 104 7.39 -4.35 1.37
CA VAL A 104 7.98 -5.04 0.21
C VAL A 104 7.70 -4.25 -1.07
N MET A 105 6.47 -3.77 -1.27
CA MET A 105 6.13 -2.98 -2.46
C MET A 105 6.87 -1.64 -2.51
N SER A 106 7.09 -0.97 -1.37
CA SER A 106 7.84 0.28 -1.30
C SER A 106 9.33 0.10 -1.62
N ILE A 107 9.89 -1.09 -1.42
CA ILE A 107 11.27 -1.41 -1.81
C ILE A 107 11.36 -1.82 -3.29
N ILE A 108 10.40 -2.60 -3.79
CA ILE A 108 10.41 -3.11 -5.17
C ILE A 108 10.11 -2.00 -6.19
N MET A 109 9.16 -1.11 -5.88
CA MET A 109 8.77 -0.02 -6.78
C MET A 109 9.95 0.86 -7.25
N PRO A 110 10.79 1.45 -6.38
CA PRO A 110 11.88 2.31 -6.82
C PRO A 110 12.94 1.49 -7.59
N MET A 111 13.21 0.24 -7.20
CA MET A 111 14.12 -0.64 -7.94
C MET A 111 13.66 -0.91 -9.39
N LYS A 112 12.35 -0.93 -9.63
CA LYS A 112 11.77 -1.10 -10.97
C LYS A 112 11.97 0.12 -11.86
N TYR A 113 11.91 1.33 -11.29
CA TYR A 113 11.93 2.59 -12.04
C TYR A 113 13.28 3.33 -12.02
N LEU A 114 14.23 2.92 -11.16
CA LEU A 114 15.60 3.43 -11.12
C LEU A 114 16.57 2.65 -12.04
N ARG A 115 16.13 1.55 -12.64
CA ARG A 115 16.83 0.86 -13.74
C ARG A 115 16.52 1.51 -15.08
#